data_AF-A0A6V8L7Q5-F1
#
_entry.id   AF-A0A6V8L7Q5-F1
#
_cell.length_a   1.000
_cell.length_b   1.000
_cell.length_c   1.000
_cell.angle_alpha   90.00
_cell.angle_beta   90.00
_cell.angle_gamma   90.00
#
_symmetry.space_group_name_H-M   'P 1'
#
loop_
_entity.id
_entity.type
_entity.pdbx_description
1 polymer ?
#
loop_
_entity_poly.entity_id
_entity_poly.type
_entity_poly.pdbx_seq_one_letter_code
_entity_poly.pdbx_strand_id
1 'polypeptide(L)'
;MQIHHPTADGGQLGAEADAARLQARIDQLEAHVARLETERSALRWMAGHDALTGLANRRLFDVLAPTLLRQDEAAAMVVLDLNGFKPINDTFGHDVGDEVLCTVGRRIVACLGDNLVARFGGDEFAALVVGPRVNCAEIAATLCAAVAPAMVVGEHTLTVTASIGVVPAGSPADLADLLRRADQAMYRAKRRARATGQVATAWLVGPGDSVPPSATYRRGDLVWVYRNGIRRAGVVEGASGWAALVRYRCSDGAGTAVDTMSAECLAVRVEADPHLDRAPAA
;
A
#
# COMPACT_ATOMS: atom_id res chain seq x y z
N MET A 1 -48.05 -7.41 -84.70
CA MET A 1 -47.60 -8.43 -83.73
C MET A 1 -46.72 -7.71 -82.71
N GLN A 2 -47.29 -7.25 -81.60
CA GLN A 2 -46.56 -6.56 -80.53
C GLN A 2 -45.92 -7.60 -79.61
N ILE A 3 -44.61 -7.55 -79.45
CA ILE A 3 -43.85 -8.40 -78.54
C ILE A 3 -43.57 -7.56 -77.29
N HIS A 4 -44.13 -7.96 -76.16
CA HIS A 4 -43.97 -7.29 -74.88
C HIS A 4 -42.67 -7.80 -74.23
N HIS A 5 -41.69 -6.93 -74.02
CA HIS A 5 -40.48 -7.25 -73.27
C HIS A 5 -40.75 -7.12 -71.76
N PRO A 6 -40.43 -8.12 -70.93
CA PRO A 6 -40.49 -7.97 -69.49
C PRO A 6 -39.30 -7.14 -69.00
N THR A 7 -39.59 -6.14 -68.17
CA THR A 7 -38.65 -5.22 -67.55
C THR A 7 -37.75 -5.92 -66.53
N ALA A 8 -36.43 -5.79 -66.69
CA ALA A 8 -35.40 -6.33 -65.80
C ALA A 8 -35.25 -5.58 -64.45
N ASP A 9 -35.99 -4.48 -64.25
CA ASP A 9 -35.86 -3.61 -63.08
C ASP A 9 -36.29 -4.24 -61.74
N GLY A 10 -37.20 -5.22 -61.76
CA GLY A 10 -37.78 -5.78 -60.53
C GLY A 10 -36.80 -6.59 -59.66
N GLY A 11 -35.78 -7.21 -60.27
CA GLY A 11 -34.80 -8.03 -59.55
C GLY A 11 -33.68 -7.21 -58.89
N GLN A 12 -33.32 -6.08 -59.49
CA GLN A 12 -32.22 -5.22 -59.03
C GLN A 12 -32.65 -4.37 -57.82
N LEU A 13 -33.90 -3.88 -57.83
CA LEU A 13 -34.54 -3.20 -56.70
C LEU A 13 -34.72 -4.10 -55.47
N GLY A 14 -34.99 -5.40 -55.67
CA GLY A 14 -35.10 -6.37 -54.57
C GLY A 14 -33.77 -6.67 -53.89
N ALA A 15 -32.71 -6.84 -54.69
CA ALA A 15 -31.36 -7.09 -54.16
C ALA A 15 -30.79 -5.87 -53.40
N GLU A 16 -31.06 -4.65 -53.85
CA GLU A 16 -30.68 -3.42 -53.13
C GLU A 16 -31.45 -3.26 -51.82
N ALA A 17 -32.75 -3.58 -51.80
CA ALA A 17 -33.55 -3.55 -50.59
C ALA A 17 -33.09 -4.61 -49.56
N ASP A 18 -32.74 -5.81 -50.01
CA ASP A 18 -32.20 -6.87 -49.15
C ASP A 18 -30.81 -6.53 -48.63
N ALA A 19 -29.94 -5.94 -49.46
CA ALA A 19 -28.63 -5.43 -49.05
C ALA A 19 -28.76 -4.32 -48.00
N ALA A 20 -29.67 -3.36 -48.19
CA ALA A 20 -29.93 -2.30 -47.22
C ALA A 20 -30.48 -2.84 -45.89
N ARG A 21 -31.35 -3.86 -45.95
CA ARG A 21 -31.89 -4.52 -44.75
C ARG A 21 -30.82 -5.32 -44.00
N LEU A 22 -29.93 -5.99 -44.72
CA LEU A 22 -28.78 -6.70 -44.14
C LEU A 22 -27.79 -5.71 -43.50
N GLN A 23 -27.49 -4.59 -44.18
CA GLN A 23 -26.62 -3.55 -43.65
C GLN A 23 -27.19 -2.95 -42.36
N ALA A 24 -28.48 -2.59 -42.34
CA ALA A 24 -29.13 -2.10 -41.14
C ALA A 24 -29.09 -3.11 -39.98
N ARG A 25 -29.14 -4.42 -40.28
CA ARG A 25 -29.00 -5.48 -39.28
C ARG A 25 -27.56 -5.60 -38.76
N ILE A 26 -26.56 -5.45 -39.62
CA ILE A 26 -25.14 -5.40 -39.24
C ILE A 26 -24.90 -4.21 -38.32
N ASP A 27 -25.32 -3.00 -38.71
CA ASP A 27 -25.17 -1.79 -37.90
C ASP A 27 -25.84 -1.94 -36.53
N GLN A 28 -27.04 -2.55 -36.49
CA GLN A 28 -27.74 -2.83 -35.23
C GLN A 28 -26.98 -3.83 -34.34
N LEU A 29 -26.37 -4.86 -34.93
CA LEU A 29 -25.58 -5.85 -34.19
C LEU A 29 -24.28 -5.24 -33.67
N GLU A 30 -23.59 -4.42 -34.48
CA GLU A 30 -22.38 -3.70 -34.07
C GLU A 30 -22.66 -2.76 -32.90
N ALA A 31 -23.76 -1.99 -32.96
CA ALA A 31 -24.20 -1.15 -31.84
C ALA A 31 -24.51 -1.99 -30.58
N HIS A 32 -25.07 -3.19 -30.75
CA HIS A 32 -25.36 -4.09 -29.63
C HIS A 32 -24.08 -4.66 -29.00
N VAL A 33 -23.10 -5.05 -29.82
CA VAL A 33 -21.79 -5.54 -29.35
C VAL A 33 -21.06 -4.42 -28.60
N ALA A 34 -20.97 -3.22 -29.18
CA ALA A 34 -20.31 -2.08 -28.53
C ALA A 34 -20.95 -1.73 -27.17
N ARG A 35 -22.27 -1.81 -27.08
CA ARG A 35 -23.00 -1.61 -25.82
C ARG A 35 -22.65 -2.68 -24.79
N LEU A 36 -22.68 -3.96 -25.18
CA LEU A 36 -22.33 -5.06 -24.28
C LEU A 36 -20.87 -4.99 -23.81
N GLU A 37 -19.95 -4.57 -24.67
CA GLU A 37 -18.55 -4.37 -24.29
C GLU A 37 -18.36 -3.23 -23.29
N THR A 38 -19.11 -2.13 -23.48
CA THR A 38 -19.13 -1.00 -22.54
C THR A 38 -19.69 -1.43 -21.19
N GLU A 39 -20.85 -2.10 -21.17
CA GLU A 39 -21.48 -2.63 -19.95
C GLU A 39 -20.55 -3.62 -19.24
N ARG A 40 -19.91 -4.53 -19.99
CA ARG A 40 -18.96 -5.50 -19.43
C ARG A 40 -17.72 -4.83 -18.84
N SER A 41 -17.24 -3.76 -19.48
CA SER A 41 -16.07 -3.00 -18.99
C SER A 41 -16.41 -2.24 -17.71
N ALA A 42 -17.59 -1.62 -17.64
CA ALA A 42 -18.10 -0.99 -16.43
C ALA A 42 -18.25 -2.01 -15.29
N LEU A 43 -18.85 -3.18 -15.56
CA LEU A 43 -18.98 -4.26 -14.58
C LEU A 43 -17.63 -4.75 -14.06
N ARG A 44 -16.65 -4.91 -14.95
CA ARG A 44 -15.27 -5.28 -14.56
C ARG A 44 -14.62 -4.22 -13.70
N TRP A 45 -14.80 -2.95 -14.04
CA TRP A 45 -14.26 -1.84 -13.26
C TRP A 45 -14.85 -1.82 -11.86
N MET A 46 -16.19 -1.88 -11.73
CA MET A 46 -16.86 -1.92 -10.42
C MET A 46 -16.47 -3.15 -9.59
N ALA A 47 -16.22 -4.31 -10.22
CA ALA A 47 -15.79 -5.50 -9.52
C ALA A 47 -14.35 -5.39 -8.95
N GLY A 48 -13.53 -4.49 -9.50
CA GLY A 48 -12.14 -4.29 -9.12
C GLY A 48 -11.84 -3.02 -8.32
N HIS A 49 -12.79 -2.08 -8.21
CA HIS A 49 -12.56 -0.80 -7.55
C HIS A 49 -13.48 -0.60 -6.35
N ASP A 50 -13.03 0.21 -5.40
CA ASP A 50 -13.85 0.71 -4.30
C ASP A 50 -14.76 1.81 -4.84
N ALA A 51 -16.08 1.64 -4.69
CA ALA A 51 -17.06 2.54 -5.28
C ALA A 51 -17.01 3.97 -4.70
N LEU A 52 -16.52 4.13 -3.46
CA LEU A 52 -16.41 5.42 -2.81
C LEU A 52 -15.17 6.20 -3.26
N THR A 53 -14.00 5.57 -3.18
CA THR A 53 -12.71 6.25 -3.41
C THR A 53 -12.22 6.14 -4.85
N GLY A 54 -12.75 5.21 -5.65
CA GLY A 54 -12.29 4.90 -6.99
C GLY A 54 -10.93 4.17 -7.04
N LEU A 55 -10.34 3.87 -5.88
CA LEU A 55 -9.10 3.09 -5.77
C LEU A 55 -9.36 1.62 -6.10
N ALA A 56 -8.29 0.83 -6.28
CA ALA A 56 -8.45 -0.61 -6.34
C ALA A 56 -9.10 -1.12 -5.05
N ASN A 57 -9.96 -2.14 -5.16
CA ASN A 57 -10.41 -2.88 -3.99
C ASN A 57 -9.43 -4.03 -3.69
N ARG A 58 -9.64 -4.72 -2.56
CA ARG A 58 -8.80 -5.85 -2.17
C ARG A 58 -8.69 -6.93 -3.25
N ARG A 59 -9.79 -7.24 -3.94
CA ARG A 59 -9.80 -8.27 -4.99
C ARG A 59 -8.90 -7.89 -6.16
N LEU A 60 -8.93 -6.64 -6.63
CA LEU A 60 -8.03 -6.19 -7.71
C LEU A 60 -6.59 -6.14 -7.23
N PHE A 61 -6.36 -5.72 -5.98
CA PHE A 61 -5.04 -5.73 -5.37
C PHE A 61 -4.42 -7.14 -5.36
N ASP A 62 -5.18 -8.14 -4.89
CA ASP A 62 -4.75 -9.54 -4.82
C ASP A 62 -4.45 -10.13 -6.22
N VAL A 63 -5.08 -9.60 -7.28
CA VAL A 63 -4.83 -10.02 -8.68
C VAL A 63 -3.59 -9.35 -9.26
N LEU A 64 -3.39 -8.05 -9.03
CA LEU A 64 -2.31 -7.28 -9.65
C LEU A 64 -0.97 -7.40 -8.91
N ALA A 65 -0.99 -7.38 -7.57
CA ALA A 65 0.21 -7.35 -6.75
C ALA A 65 1.19 -8.51 -7.02
N PRO A 66 0.76 -9.77 -7.22
CA PRO A 66 1.69 -10.86 -7.53
C PRO A 66 2.45 -10.64 -8.84
N THR A 67 1.86 -9.95 -9.81
CA THR A 67 2.51 -9.67 -11.10
C THR A 67 3.57 -8.58 -10.96
N LEU A 68 3.28 -7.56 -10.16
CA LEU A 68 4.25 -6.49 -9.85
C LEU A 68 5.41 -7.02 -8.99
N LEU A 69 5.14 -7.90 -8.03
CA LEU A 69 6.16 -8.54 -7.19
C LEU A 69 7.12 -9.48 -7.94
N ARG A 70 6.77 -9.90 -9.16
CA ARG A 70 7.64 -10.72 -10.02
C ARG A 70 8.56 -9.88 -10.90
N GLN A 71 8.42 -8.56 -10.89
CA GLN A 71 9.36 -7.66 -11.55
C GLN A 71 10.68 -7.70 -10.78
N ASP A 72 11.82 -7.67 -11.47
CA ASP A 72 13.17 -7.69 -10.87
C ASP A 72 13.54 -6.31 -10.30
N GLU A 73 12.60 -5.71 -9.56
CA GLU A 73 12.68 -4.39 -8.96
C GLU A 73 12.45 -4.50 -7.45
N ALA A 74 13.04 -3.59 -6.68
CA ALA A 74 12.74 -3.52 -5.26
C ALA A 74 11.27 -3.10 -5.07
N ALA A 75 10.61 -3.69 -4.07
CA ALA A 75 9.24 -3.35 -3.74
C ALA A 75 9.02 -3.24 -2.23
N ALA A 76 7.97 -2.54 -1.82
CA ALA A 76 7.53 -2.43 -0.44
C ALA A 76 6.01 -2.56 -0.34
N MET A 77 5.57 -3.37 0.61
CA MET A 77 4.17 -3.53 0.96
C MET A 77 3.81 -2.56 2.08
N VAL A 78 2.72 -1.83 1.89
CA VAL A 78 2.19 -0.84 2.83
C VAL A 78 0.78 -1.25 3.26
N VAL A 79 0.52 -1.24 4.55
CA VAL A 79 -0.84 -1.31 5.13
C VAL A 79 -1.04 -0.10 6.03
N LEU A 80 -2.18 0.55 5.89
CA LEU A 80 -2.51 1.82 6.55
C LEU A 80 -3.92 1.77 7.12
N ASP A 81 -4.09 2.30 8.33
CA ASP A 81 -5.39 2.44 9.01
C ASP A 81 -5.51 3.84 9.60
N LEU A 82 -6.68 4.50 9.42
CA LEU A 82 -6.92 5.83 9.95
C LEU A 82 -7.25 5.80 11.45
N ASN A 83 -6.44 6.46 12.25
CA ASN A 83 -6.73 6.63 13.66
C ASN A 83 -7.82 7.69 13.87
N GLY A 84 -8.84 7.34 14.65
CA GLY A 84 -9.90 8.28 15.03
C GLY A 84 -10.98 8.48 13.96
N PHE A 85 -11.03 7.64 12.93
CA PHE A 85 -12.05 7.73 11.89
C PHE A 85 -13.48 7.45 12.41
N LYS A 86 -13.65 6.41 13.24
CA LYS A 86 -14.98 6.07 13.78
C LYS A 86 -15.66 7.24 14.54
N PRO A 87 -14.99 7.95 15.47
CA PRO A 87 -15.54 9.17 16.08
C PRO A 87 -16.00 10.24 15.09
N ILE A 88 -15.37 10.36 13.92
CA ILE A 88 -15.80 11.30 12.88
C ILE A 88 -17.17 10.89 12.34
N ASN A 89 -17.36 9.61 11.98
CA ASN A 89 -18.66 9.10 11.54
C ASN A 89 -19.72 9.27 12.61
N ASP A 90 -19.38 8.95 13.86
CA ASP A 90 -20.31 9.01 14.98
C ASP A 90 -20.73 10.47 15.30
N THR A 91 -19.85 11.45 15.05
CA THR A 91 -20.09 12.88 15.39
C THR A 91 -20.66 13.69 14.24
N PHE A 92 -20.16 13.48 13.01
CA PHE A 92 -20.45 14.31 11.84
C PHE A 92 -21.23 13.57 10.76
N GLY A 93 -21.51 12.28 10.95
CA GLY A 93 -22.25 11.44 10.00
C GLY A 93 -21.36 10.79 8.94
N HIS A 94 -21.93 9.80 8.27
CA HIS A 94 -21.22 8.99 7.27
C HIS A 94 -20.80 9.80 6.04
N ASP A 95 -21.59 10.77 5.59
CA ASP A 95 -21.25 11.61 4.42
C ASP A 95 -19.95 12.39 4.63
N VAL A 96 -19.72 12.90 5.85
CA VAL A 96 -18.48 13.59 6.21
C VAL A 96 -17.31 12.62 6.29
N GLY A 97 -17.53 11.42 6.84
CA GLY A 97 -16.54 10.35 6.83
C GLY A 97 -16.13 9.90 5.44
N ASP A 98 -17.09 9.82 4.53
CA ASP A 98 -16.88 9.42 3.15
C ASP A 98 -15.97 10.43 2.42
N GLU A 99 -16.19 11.74 2.62
CA GLU A 99 -15.31 12.78 2.08
C GLU A 99 -13.89 12.76 2.68
N VAL A 100 -13.78 12.40 3.97
CA VAL A 100 -12.47 12.17 4.60
C VAL A 100 -11.75 11.00 3.91
N LEU A 101 -12.43 9.89 3.67
CA LEU A 101 -11.85 8.73 2.98
C LEU A 101 -11.43 9.04 1.55
N CYS A 102 -12.28 9.74 0.78
CA CYS A 102 -11.96 10.18 -0.58
C CYS A 102 -10.74 11.10 -0.60
N THR A 103 -10.66 12.05 0.33
CA THR A 103 -9.54 13.00 0.38
C THR A 103 -8.24 12.34 0.82
N VAL A 104 -8.28 11.41 1.79
CA VAL A 104 -7.13 10.58 2.15
C VAL A 104 -6.67 9.74 0.96
N GLY A 105 -7.59 9.07 0.26
CA GLY A 105 -7.27 8.26 -0.92
C GLY A 105 -6.56 9.09 -2.00
N ARG A 106 -7.08 10.29 -2.32
CA ARG A 106 -6.44 11.23 -3.25
C ARG A 106 -5.02 11.63 -2.82
N ARG A 107 -4.82 11.90 -1.52
CA ARG A 107 -3.50 12.28 -0.97
C ARG A 107 -2.49 11.12 -1.06
N ILE A 108 -2.92 9.89 -0.78
CA ILE A 108 -2.07 8.70 -0.91
C ILE A 108 -1.63 8.52 -2.37
N VAL A 109 -2.56 8.59 -3.33
CA VAL A 109 -2.24 8.45 -4.76
C VAL A 109 -1.31 9.57 -5.23
N ALA A 110 -1.55 10.82 -4.84
CA ALA A 110 -0.69 11.94 -5.22
C ALA A 110 0.77 11.77 -4.75
N CYS A 111 0.98 11.09 -3.62
CA CYS A 111 2.32 10.82 -3.09
C CYS A 111 2.98 9.58 -3.68
N LEU A 112 2.20 8.54 -3.99
CA LEU A 112 2.74 7.27 -4.49
C LEU A 112 2.75 7.17 -6.03
N GLY A 113 2.12 8.10 -6.75
CA GLY A 113 2.11 8.11 -8.21
C GLY A 113 1.42 6.86 -8.78
N ASP A 114 2.05 6.22 -9.78
CA ASP A 114 1.49 5.08 -10.52
C ASP A 114 1.57 3.73 -9.77
N ASN A 115 2.00 3.75 -8.51
CA ASN A 115 2.04 2.55 -7.67
C ASN A 115 0.63 2.00 -7.39
N LEU A 116 0.54 0.71 -7.09
CA LEU A 116 -0.74 0.06 -6.83
C LEU A 116 -1.27 0.48 -5.45
N VAL A 117 -2.35 1.26 -5.41
CA VAL A 117 -3.03 1.70 -4.18
C VAL A 117 -4.44 1.14 -4.13
N ALA A 118 -4.84 0.61 -2.98
CA ALA A 118 -6.15 0.03 -2.75
C ALA A 118 -6.78 0.48 -1.43
N ARG A 119 -8.11 0.49 -1.37
CA ARG A 119 -8.87 0.51 -0.12
C ARG A 119 -9.42 -0.88 0.14
N PHE A 120 -9.09 -1.46 1.28
CA PHE A 120 -9.53 -2.82 1.63
C PHE A 120 -10.93 -2.83 2.26
N GLY A 121 -11.34 -1.72 2.87
CA GLY A 121 -12.66 -1.51 3.44
C GLY A 121 -12.56 -0.61 4.67
N GLY A 122 -13.67 -0.01 5.09
CA GLY A 122 -13.68 0.90 6.24
C GLY A 122 -12.66 2.03 6.09
N ASP A 123 -11.75 2.14 7.04
CA ASP A 123 -10.62 3.08 7.11
C ASP A 123 -9.25 2.46 6.73
N GLU A 124 -9.25 1.25 6.16
CA GLU A 124 -8.03 0.51 5.81
C GLU A 124 -7.64 0.70 4.32
N PHE A 125 -6.38 1.07 4.11
CA PHE A 125 -5.75 1.21 2.80
C PHE A 125 -4.52 0.31 2.70
N ALA A 126 -4.19 -0.08 1.49
CA ALA A 126 -2.99 -0.85 1.17
C ALA A 126 -2.29 -0.27 -0.06
N ALA A 127 -0.98 -0.40 -0.13
CA ALA A 127 -0.24 -0.06 -1.34
C ALA A 127 0.93 -1.01 -1.58
N LEU A 128 1.26 -1.25 -2.85
CA LEU A 128 2.49 -1.89 -3.27
C LEU A 128 3.31 -0.86 -4.05
N VAL A 129 4.44 -0.48 -3.47
CA VAL A 129 5.37 0.50 -4.06
C VAL A 129 6.51 -0.27 -4.72
N VAL A 130 6.72 -0.08 -6.02
CA VAL A 130 7.78 -0.74 -6.80
C VAL A 130 8.72 0.32 -7.39
N GLY A 131 10.01 0.05 -7.38
CA GLY A 131 10.98 0.90 -8.06
C GLY A 131 12.43 0.66 -7.63
N PRO A 132 13.40 1.28 -8.33
CA PRO A 132 14.83 1.02 -8.14
C PRO A 132 15.40 1.56 -6.81
N ARG A 133 14.65 2.42 -6.09
CA ARG A 133 15.10 3.08 -4.86
C ARG A 133 14.04 3.02 -3.76
N VAL A 134 13.32 1.90 -3.65
CA VAL A 134 12.33 1.73 -2.59
C VAL A 134 13.00 1.83 -1.21
N ASN A 135 12.61 2.85 -0.45
CA ASN A 135 12.99 3.05 0.93
C ASN A 135 11.74 3.06 1.81
N CYS A 136 11.58 2.02 2.63
CA CYS A 136 10.39 1.84 3.46
C CYS A 136 10.18 2.99 4.47
N ALA A 137 11.26 3.58 4.99
CA ALA A 137 11.18 4.68 5.95
C ALA A 137 10.71 5.99 5.27
N GLU A 138 11.22 6.27 4.06
CA GLU A 138 10.80 7.44 3.27
C GLU A 138 9.34 7.31 2.81
N ILE A 139 8.93 6.12 2.35
CA ILE A 139 7.53 5.83 1.99
C ILE A 139 6.62 6.09 3.19
N ALA A 140 6.98 5.54 4.35
CA ALA A 140 6.19 5.73 5.56
C ALA A 140 6.09 7.21 5.94
N ALA A 141 7.21 7.92 6.01
CA ALA A 141 7.25 9.35 6.35
C ALA A 141 6.45 10.21 5.35
N THR A 142 6.52 9.90 4.06
CA THR A 142 5.77 10.60 3.01
C THR A 142 4.27 10.40 3.19
N LEU A 143 3.82 9.16 3.40
CA LEU A 143 2.40 8.87 3.63
C LEU A 143 1.87 9.50 4.92
N CYS A 144 2.69 9.50 5.97
CA CYS A 144 2.39 10.19 7.22
C CYS A 144 2.12 11.69 6.98
N ALA A 145 3.04 12.35 6.27
CA ALA A 145 2.95 13.77 5.94
C ALA A 145 1.80 14.08 4.98
N ALA A 146 1.43 13.14 4.13
CA ALA A 146 0.29 13.27 3.22
C ALA A 146 -1.05 13.26 3.95
N VAL A 147 -1.21 12.41 4.98
CA VAL A 147 -2.47 12.27 5.71
C VAL A 147 -2.68 13.38 6.74
N ALA A 148 -1.61 13.84 7.40
CA ALA A 148 -1.67 14.76 8.53
C ALA A 148 -2.35 16.14 8.31
N PRO A 149 -2.28 16.79 7.12
CA PRO A 149 -2.86 18.12 6.94
C PRO A 149 -4.36 18.16 7.19
N ALA A 150 -4.85 19.23 7.81
CA ALA A 150 -6.29 19.41 8.05
C ALA A 150 -7.10 19.35 6.74
N MET A 151 -8.35 18.96 6.88
CA MET A 151 -9.28 18.68 5.80
C MET A 151 -10.53 19.52 6.03
N VAL A 152 -10.91 20.33 5.04
CA VAL A 152 -12.16 21.09 5.10
C VAL A 152 -13.24 20.26 4.42
N VAL A 153 -14.24 19.82 5.20
CA VAL A 153 -15.36 19.01 4.73
C VAL A 153 -16.65 19.74 5.13
N GLY A 154 -17.29 20.38 4.15
CA GLY A 154 -18.39 21.31 4.42
C GLY A 154 -17.92 22.47 5.31
N GLU A 155 -18.55 22.61 6.48
CA GLU A 155 -18.21 23.63 7.49
C GLU A 155 -17.20 23.14 8.54
N HIS A 156 -16.76 21.87 8.45
CA HIS A 156 -15.89 21.26 9.44
C HIS A 156 -14.42 21.29 9.00
N THR A 157 -13.53 21.60 9.93
CA THR A 157 -12.09 21.39 9.78
C THR A 157 -11.67 20.18 10.61
N LEU A 158 -11.35 19.08 9.92
CA LEU A 158 -11.05 17.79 10.53
C LEU A 158 -9.59 17.42 10.35
N THR A 159 -9.04 16.70 11.32
CA THR A 159 -7.70 16.13 11.26
C THR A 159 -7.77 14.66 11.60
N VAL A 160 -7.22 13.82 10.72
CA VAL A 160 -7.01 12.40 10.97
C VAL A 160 -5.52 12.10 10.96
N THR A 161 -5.15 10.99 11.57
CA THR A 161 -3.79 10.46 11.49
C THR A 161 -3.87 9.02 11.02
N ALA A 162 -2.73 8.44 10.66
CA ALA A 162 -2.68 7.07 10.18
C ALA A 162 -1.66 6.24 10.96
N SER A 163 -1.99 4.99 11.21
CA SER A 163 -1.01 3.98 11.61
C SER A 163 -0.57 3.24 10.35
N ILE A 164 0.74 3.17 10.10
CA ILE A 164 1.28 2.67 8.83
C ILE A 164 2.29 1.56 9.09
N GLY A 165 2.07 0.40 8.50
CA GLY A 165 3.06 -0.67 8.43
C GLY A 165 3.68 -0.72 7.05
N VAL A 166 5.00 -0.65 6.96
CA VAL A 166 5.72 -0.77 5.69
C VAL A 166 6.74 -1.90 5.80
N VAL A 167 6.76 -2.82 4.86
CA VAL A 167 7.74 -3.92 4.84
C VAL A 167 8.34 -4.04 3.44
N PRO A 168 9.67 -4.24 3.33
CA PRO A 168 10.27 -4.50 2.04
C PRO A 168 9.83 -5.87 1.53
N ALA A 169 9.58 -5.96 0.23
CA ALA A 169 9.42 -7.21 -0.47
C ALA A 169 10.81 -7.84 -0.68
N GLY A 170 11.04 -9.01 -0.10
CA GLY A 170 12.19 -9.84 -0.46
C GLY A 170 11.95 -10.54 -1.80
N SER A 171 12.97 -11.21 -2.34
CA SER A 171 12.81 -12.07 -3.52
C SER A 171 13.15 -13.52 -3.15
N PRO A 172 12.24 -14.49 -3.35
CA PRO A 172 10.87 -14.35 -3.85
C PRO A 172 9.90 -13.75 -2.81
N ALA A 173 8.96 -12.93 -3.28
CA ALA A 173 7.91 -12.33 -2.45
C ALA A 173 6.59 -13.12 -2.51
N ASP A 174 6.09 -13.55 -1.36
CA ASP A 174 4.71 -14.01 -1.20
C ASP A 174 3.83 -12.85 -0.71
N LEU A 175 2.78 -12.54 -1.47
CA LEU A 175 1.85 -11.45 -1.14
C LEU A 175 1.18 -11.66 0.22
N ALA A 176 0.80 -12.90 0.54
CA ALA A 176 0.10 -13.19 1.79
C ALA A 176 1.02 -12.94 3.00
N ASP A 177 2.28 -13.38 2.93
CA ASP A 177 3.28 -13.07 3.96
C ASP A 177 3.56 -11.56 4.09
N LEU A 178 3.69 -10.84 2.97
CA LEU A 178 3.93 -9.40 2.98
C LEU A 178 2.77 -8.62 3.61
N LEU A 179 1.53 -8.93 3.24
CA LEU A 179 0.33 -8.35 3.84
C LEU A 179 0.30 -8.61 5.34
N ARG A 180 0.55 -9.86 5.76
CA ARG A 180 0.59 -10.23 7.17
C ARG A 180 1.66 -9.46 7.95
N ARG A 181 2.86 -9.29 7.40
CA ARG A 181 3.96 -8.55 8.05
C ARG A 181 3.69 -7.04 8.10
N ALA A 182 3.13 -6.48 7.03
CA ALA A 182 2.72 -5.07 6.98
C ALA A 182 1.59 -4.78 7.98
N ASP A 183 0.59 -5.64 8.06
CA ASP A 183 -0.50 -5.54 9.04
C ASP A 183 0.03 -5.61 10.49
N GLN A 184 0.94 -6.55 10.78
CA GLN A 184 1.59 -6.62 12.09
C GLN A 184 2.38 -5.35 12.43
N ALA A 185 3.10 -4.78 11.47
CA ALA A 185 3.82 -3.53 11.64
C ALA A 185 2.85 -2.35 11.90
N MET A 186 1.76 -2.27 11.14
CA MET A 186 0.70 -1.27 11.29
C MET A 186 0.01 -1.38 12.66
N TYR A 187 -0.34 -2.59 13.08
CA TYR A 187 -0.97 -2.82 14.38
C TYR A 187 -0.07 -2.39 15.55
N ARG A 188 1.24 -2.63 15.45
CA ARG A 188 2.23 -2.14 16.43
C ARG A 188 2.31 -0.63 16.46
N ALA A 189 2.32 0.01 15.29
CA ALA A 189 2.20 1.46 15.17
C ALA A 189 0.93 1.99 15.85
N LYS A 190 -0.23 1.36 15.58
CA LYS A 190 -1.53 1.71 16.17
C LYS A 190 -1.55 1.60 17.69
N ARG A 191 -0.96 0.53 18.25
CA ARG A 191 -0.80 0.36 19.70
C ARG A 191 0.09 1.43 20.31
N ARG A 192 1.20 1.79 19.63
CA ARG A 192 2.14 2.80 20.12
C ARG A 192 1.49 4.19 20.13
N ALA A 193 0.80 4.57 19.07
CA ALA A 193 0.08 5.85 18.98
C ALA A 193 -0.96 6.00 20.10
N ARG A 194 -1.72 4.92 20.38
CA ARG A 194 -2.66 4.89 21.52
C ARG A 194 -1.96 5.03 22.88
N ALA A 195 -0.84 4.34 23.08
CA ALA A 195 -0.13 4.32 24.35
C ALA A 195 0.57 5.65 24.69
N THR A 196 1.09 6.35 23.69
CA THR A 196 1.80 7.63 23.90
C THR A 196 0.87 8.85 23.86
N GLY A 197 -0.42 8.66 23.59
CA GLY A 197 -1.34 9.75 23.29
C GLY A 197 -0.90 10.58 22.08
N GLN A 198 0.11 10.13 21.34
CA GLN A 198 0.62 10.84 20.19
C GLN A 198 -0.33 10.63 19.04
N VAL A 199 -0.92 11.74 18.63
CA VAL A 199 -1.58 12.01 17.35
C VAL A 199 -0.53 12.00 16.21
N ALA A 200 0.61 11.32 16.40
CA ALA A 200 1.66 11.21 15.41
C ALA A 200 1.52 9.85 14.73
N THR A 201 1.47 9.90 13.41
CA THR A 201 1.56 8.75 12.53
C THR A 201 2.76 7.88 12.91
N ALA A 202 2.48 6.70 13.46
CA ALA A 202 3.50 5.74 13.81
C ALA A 202 3.74 4.84 12.59
N TRP A 203 5.01 4.61 12.29
CA TRP A 203 5.39 3.63 11.29
C TRP A 203 6.47 2.70 11.82
N LEU A 204 6.40 1.46 11.36
CA LEU A 204 7.37 0.43 11.68
C LEU A 204 7.78 -0.20 10.35
N VAL A 205 9.08 -0.15 10.06
CA VAL A 205 9.64 -0.96 8.98
C VAL A 205 9.68 -2.37 9.52
N GLY A 206 8.77 -3.22 9.06
CA GLY A 206 8.90 -4.65 9.33
C GLY A 206 10.22 -5.09 8.70
N PRO A 207 11.12 -5.71 9.47
CA PRO A 207 12.47 -6.02 9.02
C PRO A 207 12.46 -6.78 7.70
N GLY A 208 13.20 -6.26 6.72
CA GLY A 208 13.60 -6.99 5.53
C GLY A 208 14.62 -8.04 5.94
N ASP A 209 14.42 -9.24 5.42
CA ASP A 209 15.07 -10.48 5.80
C ASP A 209 14.76 -10.95 7.23
N SER A 210 14.65 -12.28 7.37
CA SER A 210 14.29 -12.98 8.59
C SER A 210 14.97 -12.35 9.81
N VAL A 211 14.20 -11.69 10.67
CA VAL A 211 14.70 -11.28 11.98
C VAL A 211 15.12 -12.53 12.70
N PRO A 212 16.42 -12.72 12.94
CA PRO A 212 16.84 -13.90 13.66
C PRO A 212 16.33 -13.69 15.11
N PRO A 213 15.63 -14.68 15.70
CA PRO A 213 15.02 -14.54 17.04
C PRO A 213 16.02 -13.99 18.05
N SER A 214 15.57 -13.31 19.11
CA SER A 214 16.51 -12.72 20.09
C SER A 214 17.54 -13.73 20.63
N ALA A 215 17.17 -15.02 20.70
CA ALA A 215 18.04 -16.12 21.13
C ALA A 215 19.23 -16.43 20.19
N THR A 216 19.16 -16.02 18.93
CA THR A 216 20.21 -16.31 17.94
C THR A 216 21.38 -15.35 18.05
N TYR A 217 21.15 -14.16 18.60
CA TYR A 217 22.22 -13.19 18.79
C TYR A 217 23.22 -13.68 19.85
N ARG A 218 24.48 -13.34 19.64
CA ARG A 218 25.60 -13.61 20.55
C ARG A 218 26.22 -12.29 20.99
N ARG A 219 26.83 -12.30 22.16
CA ARG A 219 27.58 -11.14 22.66
C ARG A 219 28.67 -10.80 21.65
N GLY A 220 28.73 -9.54 21.23
CA GLY A 220 29.64 -9.04 20.20
C GLY A 220 29.02 -8.94 18.81
N ASP A 221 27.82 -9.48 18.57
CA ASP A 221 27.16 -9.35 17.26
C ASP A 221 26.91 -7.88 16.94
N LEU A 222 27.34 -7.49 15.74
CA LEU A 222 27.11 -6.16 15.20
C LEU A 222 25.68 -6.07 14.68
N VAL A 223 24.93 -5.12 15.22
CA VAL A 223 23.51 -4.91 14.87
C VAL A 223 23.22 -3.46 14.55
N TRP A 224 22.19 -3.23 13.75
CA TRP A 224 21.48 -1.97 13.66
C TRP A 224 20.37 -1.95 14.69
N VAL A 225 20.35 -0.95 15.56
CA VAL A 225 19.25 -0.69 16.49
C VAL A 225 18.29 0.32 15.88
N TYR A 226 17.02 -0.06 15.80
CA TYR A 226 15.93 0.79 15.34
C TYR A 226 15.13 1.27 16.55
N ARG A 227 15.40 2.51 16.98
CA ARG A 227 14.70 3.12 18.13
C ARG A 227 14.21 4.51 17.78
N ASN A 228 12.93 4.77 18.06
CA ASN A 228 12.25 6.04 17.76
C ASN A 228 12.41 6.48 16.29
N GLY A 229 12.33 5.53 15.35
CA GLY A 229 12.47 5.79 13.92
C GLY A 229 13.90 6.07 13.44
N ILE A 230 14.89 6.01 14.34
CA ILE A 230 16.30 6.27 14.00
C ILE A 230 17.06 4.95 13.99
N ARG A 231 17.79 4.69 12.90
CA ARG A 231 18.73 3.56 12.77
C ARG A 231 20.08 3.94 13.36
N ARG A 232 20.61 3.13 14.27
CA ARG A 232 21.87 3.40 14.99
C ARG A 232 22.75 2.17 15.03
N ALA A 233 24.06 2.37 14.95
CA ALA A 233 25.02 1.29 15.17
C ALA A 233 24.85 0.76 16.59
N GLY A 234 24.85 -0.57 16.73
CA GLY A 234 24.67 -1.32 17.96
C GLY A 234 25.59 -2.56 18.04
N VAL A 235 25.85 -3.01 19.25
CA VAL A 235 26.56 -4.25 19.57
C VAL A 235 25.77 -4.98 20.65
N VAL A 236 25.52 -6.27 20.42
CA VAL A 236 24.82 -7.12 21.39
C VAL A 236 25.72 -7.38 22.59
N GLU A 237 25.25 -7.07 23.79
CA GLU A 237 25.95 -7.37 25.06
C GLU A 237 25.48 -8.71 25.67
N GLY A 238 24.27 -9.15 25.32
CA GLY A 238 23.72 -10.44 25.74
C GLY A 238 22.38 -10.69 25.08
N ALA A 239 21.94 -11.95 25.03
CA ALA A 239 20.68 -12.30 24.40
C ALA A 239 19.94 -13.38 25.20
N SER A 240 18.62 -13.28 25.24
CA SER A 240 17.70 -14.25 25.85
C SER A 240 16.69 -14.74 24.81
N GLY A 241 15.82 -15.66 25.21
CA GLY A 241 14.73 -16.16 24.36
C GLY A 241 13.77 -15.09 23.82
N TRP A 242 13.71 -13.92 24.45
CA TRP A 242 12.67 -12.90 24.18
C TRP A 242 13.23 -11.49 23.92
N ALA A 243 14.49 -11.21 24.26
CA ALA A 243 15.13 -9.93 23.96
C ALA A 243 16.66 -10.05 23.92
N ALA A 244 17.31 -9.12 23.24
CA ALA A 244 18.76 -8.93 23.31
C ALA A 244 19.08 -7.62 24.02
N LEU A 245 20.02 -7.65 24.95
CA LEU A 245 20.63 -6.47 25.54
C LEU A 245 21.62 -5.90 24.53
N VAL A 246 21.41 -4.66 24.09
CA VAL A 246 22.20 -4.04 23.02
C VAL A 246 22.73 -2.69 23.49
N ARG A 247 24.03 -2.48 23.29
CA ARG A 247 24.71 -1.20 23.43
C ARG A 247 24.73 -0.50 22.09
N TYR A 248 24.25 0.74 21.99
CA TYR A 248 24.14 1.46 20.73
C TYR A 248 24.35 2.97 20.90
N ARG A 249 24.60 3.70 19.81
CA ARG A 249 24.86 5.15 19.88
C ARG A 249 23.66 5.98 20.34
N CYS A 250 23.92 7.05 21.09
CA CYS A 250 22.92 8.07 21.39
C CYS A 250 22.60 8.93 20.14
N SER A 251 21.42 9.55 20.09
CA SER A 251 20.95 10.35 18.94
C SER A 251 21.75 11.62 18.70
N ASP A 252 22.37 12.16 19.74
CA ASP A 252 23.19 13.36 19.75
C ASP A 252 24.67 13.08 19.41
N GLY A 253 25.01 11.81 19.15
CA GLY A 253 26.38 11.38 18.84
C GLY A 253 27.32 11.33 20.07
N ALA A 254 26.89 11.79 21.24
CA ALA A 254 27.68 11.80 22.47
C ALA A 254 27.40 10.52 23.29
N GLY A 255 28.25 9.51 23.11
CA GLY A 255 28.24 8.30 23.94
C GLY A 255 27.34 7.17 23.46
N THR A 256 27.16 6.18 24.34
CA THR A 256 26.45 4.93 24.06
C THR A 256 25.43 4.63 25.16
N ALA A 257 24.26 4.14 24.78
CA ALA A 257 23.23 3.66 25.69
C ALA A 257 23.16 2.13 25.63
N VAL A 258 22.78 1.49 26.74
CA VAL A 258 22.51 0.05 26.80
C VAL A 258 21.04 -0.12 27.10
N ASP A 259 20.34 -0.93 26.30
CA ASP A 259 18.94 -1.24 26.54
C ASP A 259 18.55 -2.62 26.01
N THR A 260 17.43 -3.14 26.52
CA THR A 260 16.84 -4.41 26.14
C THR A 260 15.96 -4.21 24.90
N MET A 261 16.31 -4.89 23.81
CA MET A 261 15.69 -4.78 22.50
C MET A 261 15.05 -6.12 22.11
N SER A 262 13.79 -6.09 21.70
CA SER A 262 13.20 -7.23 21.00
C SER A 262 13.90 -7.41 19.65
N ALA A 263 13.89 -8.65 19.12
CA ALA A 263 14.57 -8.99 17.88
C ALA A 263 14.17 -8.08 16.70
N GLU A 264 12.91 -7.63 16.69
CA GLU A 264 12.33 -6.71 15.70
C GLU A 264 12.93 -5.30 15.67
N CYS A 265 13.61 -4.89 16.73
CA CYS A 265 14.33 -3.62 16.80
C CYS A 265 15.79 -3.76 16.32
N LEU A 266 16.17 -4.96 15.87
CA LEU A 266 17.53 -5.33 15.53
C LEU A 266 17.59 -5.86 14.08
N ALA A 267 18.63 -5.46 13.37
CA ALA A 267 19.03 -6.11 12.13
C ALA A 267 20.54 -6.36 12.16
N VAL A 268 21.04 -7.37 11.44
CA VAL A 268 22.48 -7.63 11.38
C VAL A 268 23.18 -6.48 10.65
N ARG A 269 24.34 -6.06 11.19
CA ARG A 269 25.18 -4.99 10.63
C ARG A 269 26.52 -5.60 10.20
N VAL A 270 26.93 -5.35 8.96
CA VAL A 270 28.22 -5.81 8.41
C VAL A 270 29.29 -4.70 8.47
N GLU A 271 28.85 -3.45 8.57
CA GLU A 271 29.71 -2.27 8.62
C GLU A 271 30.25 -2.01 10.03
N ALA A 272 31.58 -1.88 10.14
CA ALA A 272 32.25 -1.57 11.40
C ALA A 272 32.10 -0.08 11.79
N ASP A 273 31.95 0.16 13.08
CA ASP A 273 31.91 1.46 13.73
C ASP A 273 33.10 1.58 14.70
N PRO A 274 34.11 2.44 14.41
CA PRO A 274 35.37 2.48 15.16
C PRO A 274 35.25 2.98 16.60
N HIS A 275 34.11 3.58 16.98
CA HIS A 275 33.86 4.07 18.33
C HIS A 275 33.02 3.10 19.15
N LEU A 276 32.11 2.36 18.52
CA LEU A 276 31.19 1.46 19.20
C LEU A 276 31.72 0.02 19.28
N ASP A 277 32.44 -0.43 18.26
CA ASP A 277 32.80 -1.84 18.07
C ASP A 277 34.08 -2.24 18.82
N ARG A 278 34.73 -1.29 19.51
CA ARG A 278 35.85 -1.60 20.41
C ARG A 278 35.33 -2.40 21.59
N ALA A 279 36.03 -3.47 21.94
CA ALA A 279 35.80 -4.16 23.21
C ALA A 279 36.00 -3.16 24.37
N PRO A 280 35.14 -3.19 25.41
CA PRO A 280 35.41 -2.41 26.61
C PRO A 280 36.81 -2.78 27.12
N ALA A 281 37.63 -1.78 27.46
CA ALA A 281 38.91 -2.03 28.11
C ALA A 281 38.67 -2.88 29.36
N ALA A 282 39.44 -3.95 29.51
CA ALA A 282 39.35 -4.90 30.62
C ALA A 282 39.56 -4.23 31.98
#